data_AF-A0A2R6AM71-F1
#
_entry.id   AF-A0A2R6AM71-F1
#
_cell.length_a   1.000
_cell.length_b   1.000
_cell.length_c   1.000
_cell.angle_alpha   90.00
_cell.angle_beta   90.00
_cell.angle_gamma   90.00
#
_symmetry.space_group_name_H-M   'P 1'
#
loop_
_entity.id
_entity.type
_entity.pdbx_description
1 polymer ?
#
loop_
_entity_poly.entity_id
_entity_poly.type
_entity_poly.pdbx_seq_one_letter_code
_entity_poly.pdbx_strand_id
1 'polypeptide(L)' 'MKLGYKKWAKKVKYGLRWAIEGIFSSIKRKFGEDLRARSLIGLLAEAMQKVWAYDVMVSYAKNAMLMA' A
#
# COMPACT_ATOMS: atom_id res chain seq x y z
N MET A 1 0.74 -30.91 15.77
CA MET A 1 -0.51 -30.91 14.97
C MET A 1 -0.44 -29.76 13.97
N LYS A 2 -0.33 -30.02 12.65
CA LYS A 2 -0.39 -28.96 11.62
C LYS A 2 -1.80 -28.35 11.66
N LEU A 3 -1.92 -27.08 12.03
CA LEU A 3 -3.17 -26.32 11.86
C LEU A 3 -3.57 -26.40 10.38
N GLY A 4 -4.80 -26.83 10.08
CA GLY A 4 -5.31 -26.78 8.71
C GLY A 4 -5.30 -25.35 8.16
N TYR A 5 -5.18 -25.20 6.83
CA TYR A 5 -4.95 -23.90 6.16
C TYR A 5 -5.85 -22.77 6.67
N LYS A 6 -7.17 -23.00 6.79
CA LYS A 6 -8.12 -21.98 7.26
C LYS A 6 -7.80 -21.49 8.69
N LYS A 7 -7.49 -22.42 9.61
CA LYS A 7 -7.17 -22.08 11.01
C LYS A 7 -5.83 -21.35 11.11
N TRP A 8 -4.83 -21.79 10.34
CA TRP A 8 -3.54 -21.11 10.24
C TRP A 8 -3.68 -19.70 9.65
N ALA A 9 -4.34 -19.56 8.50
CA ALA A 9 -4.53 -18.30 7.79
C ALA A 9 -5.27 -17.28 8.65
N LYS A 10 -6.30 -17.71 9.39
CA LYS A 10 -7.00 -16.85 10.36
C LYS A 10 -6.08 -16.45 11.52
N LYS A 11 -5.32 -17.39 12.10
CA LYS A 11 -4.39 -17.12 13.22
C LYS A 11 -3.34 -16.07 12.85
N VAL A 12 -2.76 -16.16 11.65
CA VAL A 12 -1.70 -15.23 11.20
C VAL A 12 -2.24 -14.03 10.42
N LYS A 13 -3.56 -13.89 10.30
CA LYS A 13 -4.23 -12.86 9.48
C LYS A 13 -3.66 -12.79 8.05
N TYR A 14 -3.45 -13.96 7.43
CA TYR A 14 -2.79 -14.07 6.13
C TYR A 14 -3.44 -13.21 5.03
N GLY A 15 -4.74 -12.97 5.13
CA GLY A 15 -5.47 -12.07 4.22
C GLY A 15 -4.94 -10.63 4.17
N LEU A 16 -4.27 -10.14 5.22
CA LEU A 16 -3.66 -8.80 5.22
C LEU A 16 -2.53 -8.66 4.20
N ARG A 17 -1.91 -9.77 3.79
CA ARG A 17 -0.94 -9.78 2.69
C ARG A 17 -1.55 -9.22 1.41
N TRP A 18 -2.72 -9.75 1.04
CA TRP A 18 -3.43 -9.33 -0.17
C TRP A 18 -3.91 -7.87 -0.08
N ALA A 19 -4.26 -7.40 1.11
CA ALA A 19 -4.60 -6.00 1.33
C ALA A 19 -3.40 -5.07 1.03
N ILE A 20 -2.20 -5.43 1.48
CA ILE A 20 -0.97 -4.69 1.20
C ILE A 20 -0.62 -4.72 -0.29
N GLU A 21 -0.71 -5.89 -0.94
CA GLU A 21 -0.50 -6.02 -2.38
C GLU A 21 -1.48 -5.14 -3.18
N GLY A 22 -2.74 -5.05 -2.73
CA GLY A 22 -3.74 -4.14 -3.29
C GLY A 22 -3.34 -2.67 -3.18
N ILE A 23 -2.83 -2.23 -2.01
CA ILE A 23 -2.35 -0.85 -1.80
C ILE A 23 -1.21 -0.52 -2.77
N PHE A 24 -0.20 -1.39 -2.88
CA PHE A 24 0.91 -1.18 -3.81
C PHE A 24 0.46 -1.20 -5.28
N SER A 25 -0.51 -2.04 -5.64
CA SER A 25 -1.11 -2.03 -6.98
C SER A 25 -1.75 -0.68 -7.30
N SER A 26 -2.53 -0.12 -6.35
CA SER A 26 -3.16 1.19 -6.51
C SER A 26 -2.15 2.33 -6.64
N ILE A 27 -1.08 2.32 -5.83
CA ILE A 27 0.01 3.31 -5.92
C ILE A 27 0.64 3.28 -7.31
N LYS A 28 1.02 2.08 -7.79
CA LYS A 28 1.62 1.90 -9.12
C LYS A 28 0.69 2.34 -10.25
N ARG A 29 -0.61 2.04 -10.16
CA ARG A 29 -1.60 2.53 -11.13
C ARG A 29 -1.72 4.06 -11.14
N LYS A 30 -1.62 4.70 -9.97
CA LYS A 30 -1.81 6.15 -9.85
C LYS A 30 -0.57 6.95 -10.25
N PHE A 31 0.61 6.49 -9.90
CA PHE A 31 1.87 7.24 -10.03
C PHE A 31 2.89 6.60 -10.99
N GLY A 32 2.56 5.48 -11.61
CA GLY A 32 3.49 4.66 -12.38
C GLY A 32 4.44 3.85 -11.49
N GLU A 33 4.99 2.77 -12.04
CA GLU A 33 5.96 1.92 -11.36
C GLU A 33 7.38 2.51 -11.41
N ASP A 34 7.69 3.28 -12.46
CA ASP A 34 9.02 3.81 -12.70
C ASP A 34 9.38 5.00 -11.80
N LEU A 35 10.66 5.14 -11.52
CA LEU A 35 11.25 6.28 -10.82
C LEU A 35 12.12 7.08 -11.81
N ARG A 36 12.12 8.41 -11.69
CA ARG A 36 12.85 9.30 -12.62
C ARG A 36 14.18 9.79 -12.07
N ALA A 37 14.36 9.77 -10.75
CA ALA A 37 15.60 10.21 -10.13
C ALA A 37 16.81 9.37 -10.60
N ARG A 38 17.99 10.02 -10.69
CA ARG A 38 19.24 9.38 -11.13
C ARG A 38 20.21 9.05 -10.00
N SER A 39 19.98 9.58 -8.80
CA SER A 39 20.76 9.26 -7.60
C SER A 39 19.99 8.29 -6.71
N LEU A 40 20.71 7.44 -5.97
CA LEU A 40 20.10 6.49 -5.03
C LEU A 40 19.18 7.19 -4.01
N ILE A 41 19.65 8.30 -3.44
CA ILE A 41 18.88 9.09 -2.48
C ILE A 41 17.62 9.66 -3.14
N GLY A 42 17.73 10.14 -4.37
CA GLY A 42 16.58 10.65 -5.12
C GLY A 42 15.55 9.56 -5.43
N LEU A 43 16.00 8.36 -5.82
CA LEU A 43 15.11 7.20 -6.05
C LEU A 43 14.35 6.82 -4.79
N LEU A 44 15.04 6.75 -3.65
CA LEU A 44 14.42 6.45 -2.36
C LEU A 44 13.42 7.55 -1.95
N ALA A 45 13.81 8.83 -2.10
CA ALA A 45 12.93 9.95 -1.80
C ALA A 45 11.66 9.95 -2.68
N GLU A 46 11.81 9.70 -3.98
CA GLU A 46 10.68 9.63 -4.92
C GLU A 46 9.73 8.47 -4.56
N ALA A 47 10.27 7.29 -4.24
CA ALA A 47 9.47 6.16 -3.79
C ALA A 47 8.69 6.48 -2.50
N MET A 48 9.35 7.10 -1.51
CA MET A 48 8.71 7.52 -0.25
C MET A 48 7.61 8.55 -0.50
N GLN A 49 7.85 9.53 -1.38
CA GLN A 49 6.88 10.56 -1.75
C GLN A 49 5.63 9.97 -2.41
N LYS A 50 5.78 8.99 -3.31
CA LYS A 50 4.62 8.31 -3.95
C LYS A 50 3.73 7.61 -2.93
N VAL A 51 4.34 6.91 -1.95
CA VAL A 51 3.60 6.24 -0.88
C VAL A 51 2.90 7.26 0.03
N TRP A 52 3.61 8.30 0.45
CA TRP A 52 3.06 9.36 1.29
C TRP A 52 1.90 10.10 0.61
N ALA A 53 2.07 10.48 -0.66
CA ALA A 53 1.02 11.14 -1.43
C ALA A 53 -0.25 10.28 -1.53
N TYR A 54 -0.11 8.97 -1.74
CA TYR A 54 -1.24 8.05 -1.74
C TYR A 54 -1.96 8.01 -0.38
N ASP A 55 -1.23 7.93 0.72
CA ASP A 55 -1.80 7.90 2.07
C ASP A 55 -2.58 9.19 2.38
N VAL A 56 -2.04 10.36 1.99
CA VAL A 56 -2.74 11.65 2.10
C VAL A 56 -4.03 11.65 1.29
N MET A 57 -4.00 11.16 0.04
CA MET A 57 -5.21 11.07 -0.80
C MET A 57 -6.29 10.17 -0.19
N VAL A 58 -5.90 9.02 0.34
CA VAL A 58 -6.82 8.07 0.99
C VAL A 58 -7.41 8.69 2.25
N SER A 59 -6.59 9.37 3.05
CA SER A 59 -7.03 10.04 4.28
C SER A 59 -8.02 11.17 3.97
N TYR A 60 -7.73 11.98 2.95
CA TYR A 60 -8.65 13.00 2.47
C TYR A 60 -10.00 12.42 2.04
N ALA A 61 -9.99 11.35 1.23
CA ALA A 61 -11.23 10.71 0.77
C ALA A 61 -12.05 10.12 1.93
N LYS A 62 -11.40 9.51 2.92
CA LYS A 62 -12.07 9.00 4.13
C LYS A 62 -12.71 10.13 4.93
N ASN A 63 -12.00 11.23 5.13
CA ASN A 63 -12.52 12.38 5.87
C ASN A 63 -13.69 13.04 5.13
N ALA A 64 -13.59 13.19 3.81
CA ALA A 64 -14.69 13.71 3.00
C ALA A 64 -15.93 12.81 3.07
N MET A 65 -15.76 11.49 3.08
CA MET A 65 -16.86 10.53 3.22
C MET A 65 -17.48 10.55 4.63
N LEU A 66 -16.71 10.88 5.67
CA LEU A 66 -17.23 11.03 7.04
C LEU A 66 -17.97 12.36 7.25
N MET A 67 -17.74 13.35 6.39
CA MET A 67 -18.40 14.67 6.43
C MET A 67 -19.63 14.76 5.51
N ALA A 68 -19.89 13.74 4.70
CA ALA A 68 -21.02 13.63 3.78
C ALA A 68 -22.15 12.77 4.37
#